data_AF-A0A259NSZ2-F1
#
_entry.id   AF-A0A259NSZ2-F1
#
_cell.length_a   1.000
_cell.length_b   1.000
_cell.length_c   1.000
_cell.angle_alpha   90.00
_cell.angle_beta   90.00
_cell.angle_gamma   90.00
#
_symmetry.space_group_name_H-M   'P 1'
#
loop_
_entity.id
_entity.type
_entity.pdbx_description
1 polymer ?
#
loop_
_entity_poly.entity_id
_entity_poly.type
_entity_poly.pdbx_seq_one_letter_code
_entity_poly.pdbx_strand_id
1 'polypeptide(L)'
;MSKSIISENTYEADLRLLQIELVKLQHEIIKKGQRLLVIFEGRDAAGKDGSIKSITENLSPRDTRVIALGKPSATEEGDWYFQRYVAQLPGAGETALFNRSWYNRAGVERVM
;
A
#
# COMPACT_ATOMS: atom_id res chain seq x y z
N MET A 1 9.61 -8.02 28.29
CA MET A 1 8.19 -7.61 28.30
C MET A 1 7.49 -8.40 27.22
N SER A 2 6.64 -9.37 27.58
CA SER A 2 5.86 -10.09 26.58
C SER A 2 4.89 -9.10 25.94
N LYS A 3 4.98 -8.94 24.63
CA LYS A 3 3.99 -8.20 23.85
C LYS A 3 2.67 -8.93 24.07
N SER A 4 1.70 -8.31 24.74
CA SER A 4 0.35 -8.85 24.85
C SER A 4 -0.16 -9.04 23.42
N ILE A 5 -0.31 -10.30 23.01
CA ILE A 5 -0.92 -10.64 21.73
C ILE A 5 -2.40 -10.38 21.92
N ILE A 6 -2.96 -9.45 21.14
CA ILE A 6 -4.39 -9.18 21.09
C ILE A 6 -5.09 -10.50 20.78
N SER A 7 -6.17 -10.83 21.50
CA SER A 7 -6.91 -12.06 21.21
C SER A 7 -7.47 -12.01 19.79
N GLU A 8 -7.54 -13.15 19.11
CA GLU A 8 -8.03 -13.22 17.73
C GLU A 8 -9.42 -12.59 17.60
N ASN A 9 -10.33 -12.90 18.53
CA ASN A 9 -11.67 -12.31 18.55
C ASN A 9 -11.67 -10.78 18.68
N THR A 10 -10.78 -10.22 19.50
CA THR A 10 -10.66 -8.77 19.65
C THR A 10 -10.09 -8.14 18.39
N TYR A 11 -9.05 -8.75 17.82
CA TYR A 11 -8.44 -8.28 16.58
C TYR A 11 -9.45 -8.25 15.42
N GLU A 12 -10.21 -9.33 15.22
CA GLU A 12 -11.20 -9.41 14.15
C GLU A 12 -12.35 -8.40 14.35
N ALA A 13 -12.79 -8.19 15.60
CA ALA A 13 -13.81 -7.19 15.91
C ALA A 13 -13.33 -5.77 15.59
N ASP A 14 -12.11 -5.42 16.02
CA ASP A 14 -11.52 -4.10 15.77
C ASP A 14 -11.23 -3.90 14.28
N LEU A 15 -10.68 -4.91 13.61
CA LEU A 15 -10.39 -4.87 12.18
C LEU A 15 -11.67 -4.61 11.37
N ARG A 16 -12.76 -5.30 11.69
CA ARG A 16 -14.05 -5.09 11.03
C ARG A 16 -14.53 -3.64 11.17
N LEU A 17 -14.41 -3.05 12.35
CA LEU A 17 -14.79 -1.64 12.56
C LEU A 17 -13.92 -0.70 11.74
N LEU A 18 -12.60 -0.93 11.70
CA LEU A 18 -11.68 -0.14 10.90
C LEU A 18 -11.94 -0.28 9.39
N GLN A 19 -12.28 -1.47 8.92
CA GLN A 19 -12.63 -1.71 7.51
C GLN A 19 -13.90 -0.96 7.10
N ILE A 20 -14.89 -0.82 7.99
CA ILE A 20 -16.06 0.03 7.74
C ILE A 20 -15.63 1.49 7.55
N GLU A 21 -14.72 1.99 8.38
CA GLU A 21 -14.20 3.36 8.24
C GLU A 21 -13.36 3.53 6.97
N LEU A 22 -12.60 2.51 6.55
CA LEU A 22 -11.87 2.52 5.28
C LEU A 22 -12.82 2.64 4.07
N VAL A 23 -13.98 1.98 4.09
CA VAL A 23 -15.00 2.11 3.03
C VAL A 23 -15.57 3.54 3.01
N LYS A 24 -15.85 4.14 4.17
CA LYS A 24 -16.30 5.54 4.26
C LYS A 24 -15.24 6.51 3.74
N LEU A 25 -13.98 6.28 4.08
CA LEU A 25 -12.85 7.05 3.58
C LEU A 25 -12.75 6.95 2.05
N GLN A 26 -12.84 5.74 1.49
CA GLN A 26 -12.81 5.53 0.04
C GLN A 26 -13.95 6.29 -0.65
N HIS A 27 -15.16 6.23 -0.08
CA HIS A 27 -16.31 6.98 -0.61
C HIS A 27 -16.04 8.50 -0.65
N GLU A 28 -15.48 9.06 0.43
CA GLU A 28 -15.13 10.48 0.49
C GLU A 28 -14.01 10.86 -0.49
N ILE A 29 -13.00 10.01 -0.65
CA ILE A 29 -11.93 10.19 -1.63
C ILE A 29 -12.50 10.30 -3.04
N ILE A 30 -13.36 9.35 -3.43
CA ILE A 30 -14.01 9.32 -4.74
C ILE A 30 -14.88 10.57 -4.93
N LYS A 31 -15.78 10.84 -3.97
CA LYS A 31 -16.74 11.94 -4.02
C LYS A 31 -16.06 13.30 -4.19
N LYS A 32 -14.93 13.52 -3.53
CA LYS A 32 -14.18 14.79 -3.58
C LYS A 32 -13.07 14.80 -4.63
N GLY A 33 -12.87 13.73 -5.38
CA GLY A 33 -11.77 13.59 -6.32
C GLY A 33 -10.38 13.68 -5.64
N GLN A 34 -10.30 13.32 -4.36
CA GLN A 34 -9.03 13.30 -3.64
C GLN A 34 -8.16 12.14 -4.12
N ARG A 35 -6.89 12.18 -3.75
CA ARG A 35 -5.88 11.20 -4.18
C ARG A 35 -5.17 10.67 -2.95
N LEU A 36 -5.13 9.36 -2.78
CA LEU A 36 -4.45 8.73 -1.65
C LEU A 36 -3.35 7.81 -2.15
N LEU A 37 -2.11 8.07 -1.71
CA LEU A 37 -0.98 7.17 -1.89
C LEU A 37 -0.54 6.67 -0.52
N VAL A 38 -0.43 5.35 -0.36
CA VAL A 38 0.09 4.70 0.84
C VAL A 38 1.30 3.86 0.45
N ILE A 39 2.42 4.05 1.15
CA ILE A 39 3.68 3.33 0.88
C ILE A 39 3.97 2.36 2.02
N PHE A 40 4.20 1.10 1.67
CA PHE A 40 4.59 0.04 2.58
C PHE A 40 6.06 -0.32 2.38
N GLU A 41 6.88 0.04 3.37
CA GLU A 41 8.28 -0.35 3.45
C GLU A 41 8.54 -1.19 4.70
N GLY A 42 9.60 -1.97 4.68
CA GLY A 42 9.99 -2.81 5.82
C GLY A 42 10.79 -4.03 5.40
N ARG A 43 11.35 -4.72 6.39
CA ARG A 43 12.12 -5.95 6.17
C ARG A 43 11.27 -7.04 5.51
N ASP A 44 11.94 -8.03 4.95
CA ASP A 44 11.27 -9.26 4.49
C ASP A 44 10.59 -9.94 5.69
N ALA A 45 9.43 -10.56 5.43
CA ALA A 45 8.56 -11.15 6.45
C ALA A 45 8.03 -10.18 7.55
N ALA A 46 8.12 -8.85 7.37
CA ALA A 46 7.58 -7.89 8.33
C ALA A 46 6.04 -7.75 8.35
N GLY A 47 5.31 -8.48 7.48
CA GLY A 47 3.84 -8.44 7.44
C GLY A 47 3.21 -7.39 6.51
N LYS A 48 3.97 -6.87 5.53
CA LYS A 48 3.48 -5.89 4.55
C LYS A 48 2.29 -6.41 3.76
N ASP A 49 2.40 -7.62 3.19
CA ASP A 49 1.35 -8.21 2.35
C ASP A 49 0.05 -8.46 3.13
N GLY A 50 0.17 -8.94 4.37
CA GLY A 50 -0.97 -9.13 5.26
C GLY A 50 -1.68 -7.81 5.56
N SER A 51 -0.92 -6.75 5.86
CA SER A 51 -1.47 -5.42 6.13
C SER A 51 -2.19 -4.84 4.90
N ILE A 52 -1.59 -4.94 3.72
CA ILE A 52 -2.22 -4.50 2.46
C ILE A 52 -3.51 -5.27 2.22
N LYS A 53 -3.48 -6.60 2.38
CA LYS A 53 -4.65 -7.45 2.21
C LYS A 53 -5.79 -7.00 3.12
N SER A 54 -5.54 -6.84 4.42
CA SER A 54 -6.54 -6.41 5.41
C SER A 54 -7.11 -5.02 5.10
N ILE A 55 -6.31 -4.10 4.56
CA ILE A 55 -6.79 -2.77 4.16
C ILE A 55 -7.69 -2.87 2.92
N THR A 56 -7.28 -3.63 1.92
CA THR A 56 -7.96 -3.69 0.62
C THR A 56 -9.16 -4.64 0.58
N GLU A 57 -9.32 -5.51 1.59
CA GLU A 57 -10.29 -6.61 1.61
C GLU A 57 -11.72 -6.19 1.26
N ASN A 58 -12.18 -5.05 1.77
CA ASN A 58 -13.54 -4.54 1.57
C ASN A 58 -13.60 -3.28 0.69
N LEU A 59 -12.49 -2.86 0.09
CA LEU A 59 -12.45 -1.67 -0.76
C LEU A 59 -12.82 -1.99 -2.20
N SER A 60 -13.43 -1.03 -2.90
CA SER A 60 -13.67 -1.14 -4.35
C SER A 60 -12.33 -1.35 -5.09
N PRO A 61 -12.16 -2.44 -5.85
CA PRO A 61 -10.96 -2.70 -6.64
C PRO A 61 -10.87 -1.82 -7.89
N ARG A 62 -11.96 -1.15 -8.27
CA ARG A 62 -11.97 -0.19 -9.37
C ARG A 62 -11.20 1.08 -9.02
N ASP A 63 -11.29 1.49 -7.76
CA ASP A 63 -10.76 2.77 -7.27
C ASP A 63 -9.53 2.57 -6.37
N THR A 64 -9.12 1.31 -6.16
CA THR A 64 -7.96 0.92 -5.35
C THR A 64 -7.00 0.08 -6.17
N ARG A 65 -5.75 0.51 -6.25
CA ARG A 65 -4.67 -0.22 -6.94
C ARG A 65 -3.59 -0.62 -5.96
N VAL A 66 -3.22 -1.90 -5.94
CA VAL A 66 -2.02 -2.38 -5.25
C VAL A 66 -0.90 -2.49 -6.26
N ILE A 67 0.18 -1.75 -6.02
CA ILE A 67 1.34 -1.64 -6.92
C ILE A 67 2.52 -2.37 -6.29
N ALA A 68 2.98 -3.42 -6.96
CA ALA A 68 4.14 -4.20 -6.57
C ALA A 68 5.09 -4.31 -7.77
N LEU A 69 5.92 -3.28 -7.97
CA LEU A 69 6.87 -3.27 -9.08
C LEU A 69 8.02 -4.25 -8.81
N GLY A 70 8.31 -5.09 -9.80
CA GLY A 70 9.49 -5.96 -9.79
C GLY A 70 10.79 -5.20 -10.05
N LYS A 71 11.88 -5.96 -10.26
CA LYS A 71 13.16 -5.41 -10.72
C LYS A 71 12.94 -4.54 -11.97
N PRO A 72 13.57 -3.36 -12.09
CA PRO A 72 13.48 -2.57 -13.32
C PRO A 72 13.98 -3.38 -14.52
N SER A 73 13.32 -3.18 -15.66
CA SER A 73 13.79 -3.65 -16.97
C SER A 73 15.02 -2.84 -17.43
N ALA A 74 15.74 -3.33 -18.43
CA ALA A 74 16.91 -2.63 -18.98
C ALA A 74 16.59 -1.19 -19.45
N THR A 75 15.39 -0.97 -19.98
CA THR A 75 14.93 0.38 -20.34
C THR A 75 14.70 1.24 -19.10
N GLU A 76 13.98 0.72 -18.09
CA GLU A 76 13.70 1.46 -16.84
C GLU A 76 14.97 1.74 -16.02
N GLU A 77 16.02 0.92 -16.15
CA GLU A 77 17.33 1.16 -15.53
C GLU A 77 18.05 2.37 -16.17
N GLY A 78 17.83 2.62 -17.47
CA GLY A 78 18.36 3.79 -18.19
C GLY A 78 17.49 5.05 -18.05
N ASP A 79 16.22 4.89 -17.68
CA ASP A 79 15.31 5.99 -17.43
C ASP A 79 15.59 6.71 -16.10
N TRP A 80 14.95 7.86 -15.90
CA TRP A 80 14.95 8.50 -14.59
C TRP A 80 14.27 7.60 -13.55
N TYR A 81 14.95 7.32 -12.44
CA TYR A 81 14.48 6.34 -11.43
C TYR A 81 13.02 6.50 -10.97
N PHE A 82 12.56 7.74 -10.80
CA PHE A 82 11.19 8.01 -10.34
C PHE A 82 10.14 7.84 -11.44
N GLN A 83 10.52 7.79 -12.72
CA GLN A 83 9.61 7.75 -13.87
C GLN A 83 8.63 6.57 -13.79
N ARG A 84 9.14 5.37 -13.48
CA ARG A 84 8.30 4.16 -13.34
C ARG A 84 7.28 4.25 -12.21
N TYR A 85 7.60 5.00 -11.15
CA TYR A 85 6.72 5.18 -10.00
C TYR A 85 5.69 6.30 -10.22
N VAL A 86 6.10 7.39 -10.89
CA VAL A 86 5.21 8.50 -11.25
C VAL A 86 4.05 8.00 -12.11
N ALA A 87 4.32 7.07 -13.03
CA ALA A 87 3.29 6.43 -13.85
C ALA A 87 2.23 5.65 -13.03
N GLN A 88 2.52 5.33 -11.78
CA GLN A 88 1.64 4.56 -10.89
C GLN A 88 0.93 5.43 -9.84
N LEU A 89 1.19 6.74 -9.81
CA LEU A 89 0.53 7.64 -8.86
C LEU A 89 -1.01 7.65 -9.06
N PRO A 90 -1.78 7.85 -7.99
CA PRO A 90 -3.24 7.84 -8.06
C PRO A 90 -3.80 9.05 -8.82
N GLY A 91 -4.76 8.77 -9.71
CA GLY A 91 -5.64 9.76 -10.32
C GLY A 91 -6.73 10.26 -9.36
N ALA A 92 -7.53 11.24 -9.78
CA ALA A 92 -8.62 11.78 -8.96
C ALA A 92 -9.61 10.67 -8.56
N GLY A 93 -9.89 10.57 -7.26
CA GLY A 93 -10.75 9.54 -6.69
C GLY A 93 -10.05 8.18 -6.45
N GLU A 94 -8.79 8.03 -6.87
CA GLU A 94 -8.06 6.78 -6.72
C GLU A 94 -7.26 6.71 -5.42
N THR A 95 -7.12 5.47 -4.95
CA THR A 95 -6.18 5.08 -3.89
C THR A 95 -5.14 4.11 -4.47
N ALA A 96 -3.87 4.40 -4.24
CA ALA A 96 -2.76 3.52 -4.62
C ALA A 96 -1.99 3.06 -3.37
N LEU A 97 -1.79 1.74 -3.25
CA LEU A 97 -1.00 1.12 -2.18
C LEU A 97 0.26 0.53 -2.80
N PHE A 98 1.41 1.09 -2.45
CA PHE A 98 2.71 0.66 -2.96
C PHE A 98 3.30 -0.39 -2.01
N ASN A 99 3.39 -1.64 -2.47
CA ASN A 99 4.15 -2.69 -1.80
C ASN A 99 5.61 -2.59 -2.23
N ARG A 100 6.41 -1.92 -1.40
CA ARG A 100 7.67 -1.27 -1.79
C ARG A 100 7.47 -0.11 -2.76
N SER A 101 8.45 0.77 -2.80
CA SER A 101 8.38 2.03 -3.53
C SER A 101 9.77 2.45 -4.03
N TRP A 102 9.94 3.73 -4.36
CA TRP A 102 11.25 4.34 -4.62
C TRP A 102 12.20 4.26 -3.42
N TYR A 103 11.73 3.94 -2.21
CA TYR A 103 12.61 3.66 -1.07
C TYR A 103 13.41 2.36 -1.21
N ASN A 104 13.15 1.52 -2.23
CA ASN A 104 14.03 0.42 -2.59
C ASN A 104 15.49 0.87 -2.74
N ARG A 105 15.72 2.06 -3.32
CA ARG A 105 17.06 2.66 -3.44
C ARG A 105 17.73 2.98 -2.11
N ALA A 106 16.94 3.37 -1.11
CA ALA A 106 17.44 3.70 0.23
C ALA A 106 17.63 2.47 1.13
N GLY A 107 17.16 1.29 0.70
CA GLY A 107 17.26 0.05 1.45
C GLY A 107 17.97 -1.04 0.64
N VAL A 108 17.18 -1.82 -0.09
CA VAL A 108 17.64 -3.04 -0.77
C VAL A 108 18.78 -2.76 -1.76
N GLU A 109 18.65 -1.75 -2.63
CA GLU A 109 19.68 -1.44 -3.64
C GLU A 109 20.97 -0.85 -3.02
N ARG A 110 20.93 -0.40 -1.77
CA ARG A 110 22.12 0.13 -1.08
C ARG A 110 22.91 -0.97 -0.36
N VAL A 111 22.22 -2.03 0.07
CA VAL A 111 22.78 -3.12 0.87
C VAL A 111 23.24 -4.28 0.00
N MET A 112 22.55 -4.54 -1.12
CA MET A 112 22.96 -5.49 -2.15
C MET A 112 23.88 -4.82 -3.17
#